data_AF-A0A3D4T092-F1
#
_entry.id   AF-A0A3D4T092-F1
#
_cell.length_a   1.000
_cell.length_b   1.000
_cell.length_c   1.000
_cell.angle_alpha   90.00
_cell.angle_beta   90.00
_cell.angle_gamma   90.00
#
_symmetry.space_group_name_H-M   'P 1'
#
loop_
_entity.id
_entity.type
_entity.pdbx_description
1 polymer ?
#
loop_
_entity_poly.entity_id
_entity_poly.type
_entity_poly.pdbx_seq_one_letter_code
_entity_poly.pdbx_strand_id
1 'polypeptide(L)'
;MTEPTQQQTFRPLDDLSYEQARDELVEVVKILELGQMSLDESLRYWERGEELAAYCGRYLDGASKKVEEALARRDGEGQGREQGPEQGQA
;
A
#
# COMPACT_ATOMS: atom_id res chain seq x y z
N MET A 1 25.11 -27.36 17.59
CA MET A 1 23.91 -27.41 18.44
C MET A 1 22.84 -26.62 17.71
N THR A 2 21.88 -27.28 17.09
CA THR A 2 20.76 -26.63 16.38
C THR A 2 19.71 -26.29 17.43
N GLU A 3 19.55 -25.00 17.72
CA GLU A 3 18.50 -24.49 18.62
C GLU A 3 17.11 -24.73 17.99
N PRO A 4 16.08 -24.98 18.80
CA PRO A 4 14.73 -25.18 18.31
C PRO A 4 14.25 -23.88 17.64
N THR A 5 13.99 -23.94 16.34
CA THR A 5 13.44 -22.84 15.56
C THR A 5 12.13 -22.38 16.21
N GLN A 6 12.12 -21.23 16.90
CA GLN A 6 10.87 -20.66 17.37
C GLN A 6 10.02 -20.34 16.14
N GLN A 7 8.87 -21.00 16.01
CA GLN A 7 7.91 -20.72 14.96
C GLN A 7 7.39 -19.29 15.17
N GLN A 8 7.94 -18.31 14.46
CA GLN A 8 7.41 -16.96 14.50
C GLN A 8 6.07 -16.91 13.79
N THR A 9 5.06 -16.37 14.48
CA THR A 9 3.71 -16.21 13.94
C THR A 9 3.44 -14.73 13.73
N PHE A 10 3.34 -14.31 12.46
CA PHE A 10 2.94 -12.95 12.10
C PHE A 10 1.42 -12.80 12.21
N ARG A 11 0.95 -11.57 12.49
CA ARG A 11 -0.50 -11.29 12.49
C ARG A 11 -1.06 -11.33 11.07
N PRO A 12 -2.29 -11.81 10.87
CA PRO A 12 -2.97 -11.71 9.57
C PRO A 12 -3.00 -10.26 9.07
N LEU A 13 -2.78 -10.05 7.78
CA LEU A 13 -2.76 -8.71 7.18
C LEU A 13 -4.11 -7.99 7.29
N ASP A 14 -5.20 -8.75 7.20
CA ASP A 14 -6.57 -8.20 7.24
C ASP A 14 -6.92 -7.56 8.60
N ASP A 15 -6.14 -7.87 9.64
CA ASP A 15 -6.27 -7.27 10.97
C ASP A 15 -5.43 -5.99 11.14
N LEU A 16 -4.68 -5.57 10.11
CA LEU A 16 -3.78 -4.41 10.17
C LEU A 16 -4.33 -3.18 9.46
N SER A 17 -4.19 -2.02 10.09
CA SER A 17 -4.27 -0.74 9.40
C SER A 17 -3.07 -0.55 8.46
N TYR A 18 -3.19 0.38 7.50
CA TYR A 18 -2.07 0.74 6.62
C TYR A 18 -0.81 1.15 7.40
N GLU A 19 -0.96 2.00 8.42
CA GLU A 19 0.15 2.46 9.25
C GLU A 19 0.79 1.31 10.02
N GLN A 20 -0.02 0.40 10.56
CA GLN A 20 0.48 -0.77 11.26
C GLN A 20 1.25 -1.71 10.32
N ALA A 21 0.73 -1.97 9.12
CA ALA A 21 1.41 -2.77 8.12
C ALA A 21 2.73 -2.13 7.66
N ARG A 22 2.73 -0.80 7.45
CA ARG A 22 3.94 -0.04 7.11
C ARG A 22 4.99 -0.12 8.23
N ASP A 23 4.58 0.08 9.47
CA ASP A 23 5.51 0.08 10.61
C ASP A 23 6.09 -1.32 10.83
N GLU A 24 5.28 -2.38 10.66
CA GLU A 24 5.74 -3.76 10.68
C GLU A 24 6.74 -4.04 9.54
N LEU A 25 6.48 -3.54 8.33
CA LEU A 25 7.41 -3.69 7.19
C LEU A 25 8.76 -3.04 7.47
N VAL A 26 8.76 -1.84 8.05
CA VAL A 26 9.98 -1.15 8.46
C VAL A 26 10.77 -1.98 9.46
N GLU A 27 10.09 -2.61 10.41
CA GLU A 27 10.74 -3.46 11.41
C GLU A 27 11.31 -4.73 10.79
N VAL A 28 10.56 -5.39 9.89
CA VAL A 28 11.04 -6.55 9.13
C VAL A 28 12.32 -6.22 8.37
N VAL A 29 12.37 -5.08 7.67
CA VAL A 29 13.56 -4.66 6.92
C VAL A 29 14.75 -4.45 7.85
N LYS A 30 14.57 -3.74 8.98
CA LYS A 30 15.65 -3.55 9.97
C LYS A 30 16.19 -4.88 10.48
N ILE A 31 15.30 -5.82 10.78
CA ILE A 31 15.67 -7.14 11.27
C ILE A 31 16.50 -7.91 10.22
N LEU A 32 16.09 -7.86 8.95
CA LEU A 32 16.84 -8.45 7.84
C LEU A 32 18.23 -7.80 7.67
N GLU A 33 18.32 -6.47 7.80
CA GLU A 33 19.58 -5.72 7.67
C GLU A 33 20.59 -6.05 8.78
N LEU A 34 20.13 -6.43 9.98
CA LEU A 34 21.02 -6.86 11.06
C LEU A 34 21.73 -8.18 10.74
N GLY A 35 21.11 -9.06 9.94
CA GLY A 35 21.71 -10.32 9.47
C GLY A 35 22.08 -11.31 10.57
N GLN A 36 21.48 -11.21 11.77
CA GLN A 36 21.82 -12.03 12.94
C GLN A 36 20.98 -13.31 13.07
N MET A 37 20.48 -13.86 11.96
CA MET A 37 19.60 -15.04 11.96
C MET A 37 20.02 -16.07 10.92
N SER A 38 19.45 -17.27 11.03
CA SER A 38 19.66 -18.34 10.04
C SER A 38 19.01 -18.01 8.70
N LEU A 39 19.43 -18.71 7.63
CA LEU A 39 18.85 -18.53 6.30
C LEU A 39 17.33 -18.79 6.28
N ASP A 40 16.88 -19.87 6.93
CA ASP A 40 15.45 -20.22 7.01
C ASP A 40 14.64 -19.13 7.73
N GLU A 41 15.20 -18.50 8.75
CA GLU A 41 14.55 -17.37 9.44
C GLU A 41 14.53 -16.13 8.55
N SER A 42 15.65 -15.78 7.91
CA SER A 42 15.74 -14.66 6.97
C SER A 42 14.72 -14.78 5.83
N LEU A 43 14.50 -15.99 5.30
CA LEU A 43 13.51 -16.22 4.25
C LEU A 43 12.08 -15.96 4.74
N ARG A 44 11.73 -16.37 5.97
CA ARG A 44 10.41 -16.09 6.54
C ARG A 44 10.15 -14.61 6.75
N TYR A 45 11.14 -13.86 7.21
CA TYR A 45 11.03 -12.40 7.32
C TYR A 45 10.92 -11.75 5.95
N TRP A 46 11.66 -12.23 4.96
CA TRP A 46 11.53 -11.74 3.59
C TRP A 46 10.12 -11.96 3.03
N GLU A 47 9.57 -13.18 3.15
CA GLU A 47 8.20 -13.49 2.71
C GLU A 47 7.18 -12.58 3.39
N ARG A 48 7.33 -12.35 4.69
CA ARG A 48 6.47 -11.39 5.42
C ARG A 48 6.62 -9.97 4.90
N GLY A 49 7.85 -9.54 4.59
CA GLY A 49 8.11 -8.24 3.99
C GLY A 49 7.40 -8.06 2.64
N GLU A 50 7.45 -9.06 1.78
CA GLU A 50 6.75 -9.06 0.48
C GLU A 50 5.23 -8.95 0.65
N GLU A 51 4.66 -9.72 1.59
CA GLU A 51 3.23 -9.67 1.92
C GLU A 51 2.80 -8.27 2.38
N LEU A 52 3.56 -7.66 3.29
CA LEU A 52 3.29 -6.32 3.82
C LEU A 52 3.44 -5.25 2.73
N ALA A 53 4.47 -5.33 1.91
CA ALA A 53 4.69 -4.40 0.80
C ALA A 53 3.52 -4.44 -0.21
N ALA A 54 3.08 -5.66 -0.58
CA ALA A 54 1.94 -5.84 -1.46
C ALA A 54 0.64 -5.29 -0.84
N TYR A 55 0.41 -5.50 0.46
CA TYR A 55 -0.75 -4.96 1.16
C TYR A 55 -0.77 -3.42 1.15
N CYS A 56 0.35 -2.79 1.52
CA CYS A 56 0.52 -1.34 1.49
C CYS A 56 0.31 -0.78 0.08
N GLY A 57 0.86 -1.44 -0.94
CA GLY A 57 0.68 -1.04 -2.35
C GLY A 57 -0.79 -1.00 -2.76
N ARG A 58 -1.55 -2.08 -2.49
CA ARG A 58 -3.00 -2.14 -2.79
C ARG A 58 -3.79 -1.01 -2.11
N TYR A 59 -3.43 -0.67 -0.87
CA TYR A 59 -4.10 0.40 -0.14
C TYR A 59 -3.86 1.77 -0.80
N LEU A 60 -2.61 2.05 -1.19
CA LEU A 60 -2.23 3.30 -1.85
C LEU A 60 -2.84 3.42 -3.26
N ASP A 61 -2.85 2.33 -4.03
CA ASP A 61 -3.49 2.31 -5.36
C ASP A 61 -4.97 2.67 -5.28
N GLY A 62 -5.68 2.11 -4.28
CA GLY A 62 -7.08 2.43 -4.02
C GLY A 62 -7.29 3.90 -3.64
N ALA A 63 -6.37 4.48 -2.86
CA ALA A 63 -6.40 5.90 -2.51
C ALA A 63 -6.15 6.81 -3.72
N SER A 64 -5.17 6.48 -4.57
CA SER A 64 -4.85 7.24 -5.79
C SER A 64 -6.06 7.31 -6.73
N LYS A 65 -6.69 6.16 -7.00
CA LYS A 65 -7.89 6.09 -7.85
C LYS A 65 -9.02 7.00 -7.37
N LYS A 66 -9.29 7.02 -6.06
CA LYS A 66 -10.31 7.90 -5.47
C LYS A 66 -10.00 9.38 -5.68
N VAL A 67 -8.73 9.75 -5.59
CA VAL A 67 -8.27 11.13 -5.84
C VAL A 67 -8.43 11.48 -7.31
N GLU A 68 -7.98 10.60 -8.21
CA GLU A 68 -8.12 10.78 -9.67
C GLU A 68 -9.58 10.95 -10.09
N GLU A 69 -10.49 10.12 -9.59
CA GLU A 69 -11.93 10.23 -9.84
C GLU A 69 -12.50 11.56 -9.32
N ALA A 70 -12.07 12.01 -8.14
CA ALA A 70 -12.52 13.27 -7.56
C ALA A 70 -12.05 14.48 -8.39
N LEU A 71 -10.83 14.44 -8.94
CA LEU A 71 -10.32 15.48 -9.83
C LEU A 71 -11.06 15.47 -11.17
N ALA A 72 -11.25 14.31 -11.79
CA ALA A 72 -11.96 14.18 -13.07
C ALA A 72 -13.41 14.70 -12.99
N ARG A 73 -14.12 14.46 -11.88
CA ARG A 73 -15.47 15.03 -11.67
C ARG A 73 -15.45 16.56 -11.64
N ARG A 74 -14.48 17.17 -10.95
CA ARG A 74 -14.35 18.63 -10.86
C ARG A 74 -14.07 19.26 -12.21
N ASP A 75 -13.22 18.63 -13.03
CA ASP A 75 -12.88 19.14 -14.36
C ASP A 75 -14.05 19.04 -15.35
N GLY A 76 -14.85 17.96 -15.26
CA GLY A 76 -16.08 17.80 -16.04
C GLY A 76 -17.18 18.80 -15.66
N GLU A 77 -17.31 19.15 -14.39
CA GLU A 77 -18.23 20.20 -13.91
C GLU A 77 -17.81 21.61 -14.36
N GLY A 78 -16.50 21.85 -14.55
CA GLY A 78 -15.96 23.10 -15.10
C GLY A 78 -16.24 23.28 -16.59
N GLN A 79 -16.23 22.19 -17.37
CA GLN A 79 -16.48 22.22 -18.82
C GLN A 79 -17.96 22.33 -19.20
N GLY A 80 -18.89 22.00 -18.29
CA GLY A 80 -20.34 22.13 -18.51
C GLY A 80 -20.90 23.57 -18.42
N ARG A 81 -20.07 24.57 -18.06
CA ARG A 81 -20.52 25.97 -17.87
C ARG A 81 -20.17 26.92 -19.03
N GLU A 82 -19.51 26.47 -20.08
CA GLU A 82 -19.05 27.33 -21.20
C GLU A 82 -19.67 26.97 -22.57
N GLN A 83 -20.97 26.64 -22.60
CA GLN A 83 -21.75 26.65 -23.84
C GLN A 83 -23.00 27.50 -23.64
N GLY A 84 -22.80 28.83 -23.62
CA GLY A 84 -23.88 29.78 -23.88
C GLY A 84 -24.31 29.64 -25.34
N PRO A 85 -25.61 29.66 -25.65
CA PRO A 85 -26.07 29.54 -27.02
C PRO A 85 -25.61 30.79 -27.79
N GLU A 86 -24.76 30.61 -28.80
CA GLU A 86 -24.53 31.62 -29.83
C GLU A 86 -25.82 31.78 -30.64
N GLN A 87 -26.73 32.62 -30.14
CA GLN A 87 -27.95 32.99 -30.85
C GLN A 87 -27.59 33.95 -31.99
N GLY A 88 -27.66 33.45 -33.22
CA GLY A 88 -28.43 34.03 -34.31
C GLY A 88 -28.09 35.45 -34.80
N GLN A 89 -27.59 35.48 -36.05
CA GLN A 89 -28.14 36.25 -37.18
C GLN A 89 -28.47 37.75 -36.98
N ALA A 90 -27.70 38.62 -37.65
CA ALA A 90 -28.17 39.48 -38.77
C ALA A 90 -27.10 40.53 -39.13
#